data_AF-A0A328WU22-F1
#
_entry.id   AF-A0A328WU22-F1
#
_cell.length_a   1.000
_cell.length_b   1.000
_cell.length_c   1.000
_cell.angle_alpha   90.00
_cell.angle_beta   90.00
_cell.angle_gamma   90.00
#
_symmetry.space_group_name_H-M   'P 1'
#
loop_
_entity.id
_entity.type
_entity.pdbx_description
1 polymer ?
#
loop_
_entity_poly.entity_id
_entity_poly.type
_entity_poly.pdbx_seq_one_letter_code
_entity_poly.pdbx_strand_id
1 'polypeptide(L)'
;MKKTVLTFALLLITTLGFSQDAFKNDVVKYLEVSGQSNTFKMITKDLASNIPEAKKAEFQKELDASINDLMGKMADMYMTEFTHDDVKALLKFYESPAGKKLTDKTEVLYNKGQTVGQEWGMGLQTMMMKYMQ
;
A
#
# COMPACT_ATOMS: atom_id res chain seq x y z
N MET A 1 -38.91 -24.87 -12.16
CA MET A 1 -37.50 -25.31 -11.99
C MET A 1 -36.51 -24.45 -12.76
N LYS A 2 -36.58 -24.32 -14.09
CA LYS A 2 -35.65 -23.44 -14.85
C LYS A 2 -35.68 -21.97 -14.39
N LYS A 3 -36.88 -21.42 -14.16
CA LYS A 3 -37.04 -20.02 -13.69
C LYS A 3 -36.54 -19.80 -12.26
N THR A 4 -36.74 -20.78 -11.36
CA THR A 4 -36.29 -20.70 -9.96
C THR A 4 -34.77 -20.87 -9.81
N VAL A 5 -34.14 -21.71 -10.64
CA VAL A 5 -32.68 -21.84 -10.70
C VAL A 5 -32.03 -20.54 -11.22
N LEU A 6 -32.64 -19.88 -12.21
CA LEU A 6 -32.14 -18.61 -12.74
C LEU A 6 -32.20 -17.47 -11.70
N THR A 7 -33.27 -17.42 -10.90
CA THR A 7 -33.39 -16.43 -9.81
C THR A 7 -32.37 -16.66 -8.71
N PHE A 8 -32.10 -17.92 -8.33
CA PHE A 8 -31.08 -18.26 -7.35
C PHE A 8 -29.66 -17.96 -7.86
N ALA A 9 -29.37 -18.24 -9.13
CA ALA A 9 -28.09 -17.91 -9.75
C ALA A 9 -27.86 -16.40 -9.79
N LEU A 10 -28.89 -15.60 -10.11
CA LEU A 10 -28.78 -14.14 -10.13
C LEU A 10 -28.52 -13.56 -8.72
N LEU A 11 -29.19 -14.09 -7.69
CA LEU A 11 -28.95 -13.70 -6.29
C LEU A 11 -27.50 -13.97 -5.86
N LEU A 12 -26.95 -15.14 -6.19
CA LEU A 12 -25.56 -15.49 -5.87
C LEU A 12 -24.54 -14.56 -6.55
N ILE A 13 -24.77 -14.19 -7.81
CA ILE A 13 -23.89 -13.28 -8.55
C ILE A 13 -23.89 -11.88 -7.90
N THR A 14 -25.04 -11.39 -7.45
CA THR A 14 -25.10 -10.08 -6.78
C THR A 14 -24.33 -10.06 -5.45
N THR A 15 -24.42 -11.12 -4.64
CA THR A 15 -23.69 -11.18 -3.36
C THR A 15 -22.17 -11.28 -3.54
N LEU A 16 -21.72 -11.96 -4.59
CA LEU A 16 -20.29 -12.06 -4.91
C LEU A 16 -19.72 -10.72 -5.40
N GLY A 17 -20.48 -9.97 -6.21
CA GLY A 17 -20.08 -8.62 -6.65
C GLY A 17 -19.89 -7.65 -5.48
N PHE A 18 -20.86 -7.57 -4.57
CA PHE A 18 -20.76 -6.71 -3.38
C PHE A 18 -19.59 -7.10 -2.45
N SER A 19 -19.32 -8.40 -2.31
CA SER A 19 -18.20 -8.87 -1.48
C SER A 19 -16.84 -8.54 -2.09
N GLN A 20 -16.73 -8.58 -3.42
CA GLN A 20 -15.49 -8.27 -4.12
C GLN A 20 -15.17 -6.77 -4.05
N ASP A 21 -16.18 -5.91 -4.21
CA ASP A 21 -16.02 -4.45 -4.08
C ASP A 21 -15.61 -4.06 -2.65
N ALA A 22 -16.22 -4.68 -1.63
CA ALA A 22 -15.85 -4.44 -0.24
C ALA A 22 -14.41 -4.88 0.06
N PHE A 23 -13.99 -6.03 -0.48
CA PHE A 23 -12.63 -6.51 -0.30
C PHE A 23 -11.60 -5.57 -0.94
N LYS A 24 -11.83 -5.17 -2.20
CA LYS A 24 -10.95 -4.24 -2.90
C LYS A 24 -10.81 -2.90 -2.17
N ASN A 25 -11.92 -2.35 -1.69
CA ASN A 25 -11.92 -1.09 -0.94
C ASN A 25 -11.13 -1.19 0.38
N ASP A 26 -11.27 -2.29 1.11
CA ASP A 26 -10.49 -2.53 2.33
C ASP A 26 -8.99 -2.67 2.04
N VAL A 27 -8.63 -3.30 0.92
CA VAL A 27 -7.23 -3.38 0.48
C VAL A 27 -6.67 -2.00 0.13
N VAL A 28 -7.41 -1.19 -0.63
CA VAL A 28 -7.01 0.20 -0.94
C VAL A 28 -6.80 0.98 0.35
N LYS A 29 -7.75 0.89 1.29
CA LYS A 29 -7.64 1.54 2.60
C LYS A 29 -6.41 1.07 3.37
N TYR A 30 -6.09 -0.23 3.34
CA TYR A 30 -4.89 -0.78 3.96
C TYR A 30 -3.62 -0.18 3.36
N LEU A 31 -3.52 -0.08 2.03
CA LEU A 31 -2.38 0.55 1.34
C LEU A 31 -2.22 2.04 1.74
N GLU A 32 -3.33 2.72 2.02
CA GLU A 32 -3.30 4.09 2.53
C GLU A 32 -2.79 4.17 3.97
N VAL A 33 -3.42 3.46 4.91
CA VAL A 33 -3.12 3.59 6.36
C VAL A 33 -1.78 2.98 6.76
N SER A 34 -1.28 2.01 5.98
CA SER A 34 0.08 1.46 6.14
C SER A 34 1.17 2.41 5.64
N GLY A 35 0.80 3.49 4.95
CA GLY A 35 1.74 4.45 4.37
C GLY A 35 2.37 3.99 3.05
N GLN A 36 1.99 2.83 2.50
CA GLN A 36 2.48 2.38 1.19
C GLN A 36 2.07 3.33 0.06
N SER A 37 0.88 3.94 0.16
CA SER A 37 0.44 4.99 -0.77
C SER A 37 1.31 6.24 -0.74
N ASN A 38 1.97 6.54 0.39
CA ASN A 38 2.80 7.74 0.55
C ASN A 38 4.07 7.68 -0.28
N THR A 39 4.61 6.48 -0.52
CA THR A 39 5.78 6.29 -1.40
C THR A 39 5.48 6.81 -2.81
N PHE A 40 4.31 6.49 -3.36
CA PHE A 40 3.92 6.96 -4.69
C PHE A 40 3.72 8.48 -4.74
N LYS A 41 3.09 9.05 -3.69
CA LYS A 41 2.95 10.50 -3.55
C LYS A 41 4.31 11.21 -3.43
N MET A 42 5.27 10.58 -2.76
CA MET A 42 6.62 11.12 -2.60
C MET A 42 7.38 11.14 -3.94
N ILE A 43 7.30 10.05 -4.71
CA ILE A 43 7.91 9.96 -6.05
C ILE A 43 7.34 11.03 -6.98
N THR A 44 6.04 11.31 -6.89
CA THR A 44 5.36 12.24 -7.80
C THR A 44 5.43 13.70 -7.36
N LYS A 45 5.87 13.97 -6.12
CA LYS A 45 6.08 15.32 -5.59
C LYS A 45 7.08 16.13 -6.41
N ASP A 46 8.16 15.48 -6.86
CA ASP A 46 9.20 16.15 -7.66
C ASP A 46 8.71 16.44 -9.08
N LEU A 47 7.82 15.61 -9.63
CA LEU A 47 7.16 15.86 -10.92
C LEU A 47 6.27 17.10 -10.83
N ALA A 48 5.45 17.19 -9.79
CA ALA A 48 4.54 18.33 -9.58
C ALA A 48 5.28 19.67 -9.39
N SER A 49 6.51 19.63 -8.85
CA SER A 49 7.32 20.82 -8.58
C SER A 49 7.84 21.50 -9.84
N ASN A 50 7.87 20.80 -10.98
CA ASN A 50 8.33 21.32 -12.27
C ASN A 50 7.18 21.80 -13.17
N ILE A 51 5.93 21.73 -12.71
CA ILE A 51 4.76 22.11 -13.49
C ILE A 51 4.49 23.62 -13.34
N PRO A 52 4.27 24.36 -14.44
CA PRO A 52 3.87 25.76 -14.37
C PRO A 52 2.61 25.95 -13.50
N GLU A 53 2.58 26.99 -12.67
CA GLU A 53 1.49 27.22 -11.70
C GLU A 53 0.11 27.23 -12.37
N ALA A 54 0.01 27.81 -13.57
CA ALA A 54 -1.23 27.84 -14.36
C ALA A 54 -1.78 26.46 -14.77
N LYS A 55 -0.95 25.42 -14.80
CA LYS A 55 -1.32 24.04 -15.18
C LYS A 55 -1.37 23.09 -13.99
N LYS A 56 -0.98 23.57 -12.81
CA LYS A 56 -0.75 22.72 -11.63
C LYS A 56 -2.03 22.06 -11.12
N ALA A 57 -3.16 22.76 -11.17
CA ALA A 57 -4.46 22.20 -10.76
C ALA A 57 -4.92 21.07 -11.70
N GLU A 58 -4.76 21.24 -13.01
CA GLU A 58 -5.10 20.22 -14.01
C GLU A 58 -4.18 19.01 -13.89
N PHE A 59 -2.86 19.25 -13.80
CA PHE A 59 -1.87 18.21 -13.57
C PHE A 59 -2.14 17.42 -12.28
N GLN A 60 -2.44 18.11 -11.17
CA GLN A 60 -2.73 17.43 -9.90
C GLN A 60 -3.95 16.52 -10.04
N LYS A 61 -4.99 16.96 -10.74
CA LYS A 61 -6.19 16.15 -10.99
C LYS A 61 -5.87 14.88 -11.80
N GLU A 62 -5.08 15.00 -12.86
CA GLU A 62 -4.65 13.85 -13.66
C GLU A 62 -3.74 12.90 -12.86
N LEU A 63 -2.84 13.47 -12.06
CA LEU A 63 -1.95 12.71 -11.20
C LEU A 63 -2.74 11.93 -10.14
N ASP A 64 -3.72 12.56 -9.49
CA ASP A 64 -4.59 11.89 -8.51
C ASP A 64 -5.37 10.74 -9.15
N ALA A 65 -5.89 10.93 -10.37
CA ALA A 65 -6.56 9.88 -11.12
C ALA A 65 -5.61 8.71 -11.46
N SER A 66 -4.37 9.02 -11.85
CA SER A 66 -3.33 8.01 -12.13
C SER A 66 -2.93 7.23 -10.87
N ILE A 67 -2.80 7.91 -9.72
CA ILE A 67 -2.52 7.26 -8.43
C ILE A 67 -3.69 6.37 -8.02
N ASN A 68 -4.93 6.82 -8.21
CA ASN A 68 -6.11 6.01 -7.89
C ASN A 68 -6.19 4.73 -8.75
N ASP A 69 -5.89 4.82 -10.05
CA ASP A 69 -5.80 3.65 -10.94
C ASP A 69 -4.70 2.67 -10.47
N LEU A 70 -3.53 3.20 -10.10
CA LEU A 70 -2.45 2.39 -9.53
C LEU A 70 -2.89 1.69 -8.23
N MET A 71 -3.55 2.40 -7.32
CA MET A 71 -4.06 1.81 -6.07
C MET A 71 -5.09 0.71 -6.34
N GLY A 72 -5.95 0.88 -7.35
CA GLY A 72 -6.88 -0.16 -7.79
C GLY A 72 -6.16 -1.42 -8.28
N LYS A 73 -5.13 -1.28 -9.10
CA LYS A 73 -4.32 -2.41 -9.61
C LYS A 73 -3.51 -3.10 -8.51
N MET A 74 -2.96 -2.31 -7.59
CA MET A 74 -2.28 -2.84 -6.40
C MET A 74 -3.26 -3.63 -5.55
N ALA A 75 -4.48 -3.13 -5.37
CA ALA A 75 -5.50 -3.86 -4.62
C ALA A 75 -5.85 -5.20 -5.28
N ASP A 76 -6.02 -5.22 -6.61
CA ASP A 76 -6.27 -6.47 -7.35
C ASP A 76 -5.14 -7.50 -7.15
N MET A 77 -3.87 -7.06 -7.14
CA MET A 77 -2.72 -7.93 -6.83
C MET A 77 -2.79 -8.47 -5.40
N TYR A 78 -3.07 -7.64 -4.41
CA TYR A 78 -3.15 -8.08 -3.01
C TYR A 78 -4.30 -9.08 -2.79
N MET A 79 -5.41 -8.93 -3.50
CA MET A 79 -6.54 -9.86 -3.45
C MET A 79 -6.22 -11.25 -4.00
N THR A 80 -5.09 -11.45 -4.72
CA THR A 80 -4.64 -12.80 -5.12
C THR A 80 -3.86 -13.52 -4.03
N GLU A 81 -3.27 -12.78 -3.09
CA GLU A 81 -2.36 -13.32 -2.08
C GLU A 81 -2.98 -13.33 -0.67
N PHE A 82 -3.95 -12.46 -0.41
CA PHE A 82 -4.57 -12.30 0.90
C PHE A 82 -6.07 -12.64 0.85
N THR A 83 -6.61 -13.09 1.99
CA THR A 83 -8.06 -13.13 2.17
C THR A 83 -8.58 -11.78 2.67
N HIS A 84 -9.89 -11.56 2.55
CA HIS A 84 -10.52 -10.36 3.08
C HIS A 84 -10.35 -10.23 4.60
N ASP A 85 -10.36 -11.35 5.32
CA ASP A 85 -10.22 -11.35 6.78
C ASP A 85 -8.78 -11.03 7.22
N ASP A 86 -7.76 -11.45 6.45
CA ASP A 86 -6.37 -11.02 6.67
C ASP A 86 -6.26 -9.50 6.56
N VAL A 87 -6.86 -8.91 5.52
CA VAL A 87 -6.83 -7.47 5.29
C VAL A 87 -7.59 -6.70 6.36
N LYS A 88 -8.72 -7.21 6.85
CA LYS A 88 -9.42 -6.63 8.01
C LYS A 88 -8.56 -6.66 9.28
N ALA A 89 -7.81 -7.75 9.50
CA ALA A 89 -6.91 -7.84 10.64
C ALA A 89 -5.75 -6.83 10.52
N LEU A 90 -5.17 -6.68 9.33
CA LEU A 90 -4.15 -5.67 9.03
C LEU A 90 -4.67 -4.25 9.25
N LEU A 91 -5.86 -3.93 8.72
CA LEU A 91 -6.52 -2.65 8.94
C LEU A 91 -6.70 -2.35 10.42
N LYS A 92 -7.23 -3.31 11.19
CA LYS A 92 -7.41 -3.15 12.64
C LYS A 92 -6.09 -2.83 13.34
N PHE A 93 -4.98 -3.46 12.92
CA PHE A 93 -3.66 -3.14 13.46
C PHE A 93 -3.22 -1.73 13.09
N TYR A 94 -3.24 -1.36 11.80
CA TYR A 94 -2.77 -0.05 11.34
C TYR A 94 -3.65 1.13 11.82
N GLU A 95 -4.92 0.89 12.12
CA GLU A 95 -5.81 1.89 12.71
C GLU A 95 -5.61 2.08 14.22
N SER A 96 -4.94 1.13 14.89
CA SER A 96 -4.61 1.22 16.32
C SER A 96 -3.59 2.32 16.60
N PRO A 97 -3.47 2.81 17.85
CA PRO A 97 -2.45 3.79 18.21
C PRO A 97 -1.01 3.32 17.90
N ALA A 98 -0.73 2.03 18.07
CA ALA A 98 0.58 1.46 17.76
C ALA A 98 0.83 1.40 16.24
N GLY A 99 -0.17 0.99 15.46
CA GLY A 99 -0.09 0.94 14.01
C GLY A 99 0.11 2.31 13.37
N LYS A 100 -0.68 3.31 13.79
CA LYS A 100 -0.50 4.71 13.39
C LYS A 100 0.90 5.23 13.73
N LYS A 101 1.35 4.98 14.97
CA LYS A 101 2.71 5.33 15.39
C LYS A 101 3.78 4.66 14.54
N LEU A 102 3.58 3.41 14.10
CA LEU A 102 4.50 2.73 13.20
C LEU A 102 4.56 3.46 11.85
N THR A 103 3.41 3.70 11.21
CA THR A 103 3.33 4.45 9.95
C THR A 103 4.02 5.82 10.05
N ASP A 104 3.76 6.58 11.11
CA ASP A 104 4.35 7.90 11.35
C ASP A 104 5.87 7.85 11.60
N LYS A 105 6.39 6.72 12.12
CA LYS A 105 7.81 6.55 12.44
C LYS A 105 8.59 5.81 11.36
N THR A 106 7.96 5.30 10.32
CA THR A 106 8.63 4.55 9.24
C THR A 106 9.84 5.30 8.66
N GLU A 107 9.69 6.57 8.29
CA GLU A 107 10.81 7.37 7.73
C GLU A 107 11.92 7.59 8.77
N VAL A 108 11.56 7.88 10.03
CA VAL A 108 12.52 8.05 11.13
C VAL A 108 13.29 6.76 11.39
N LEU A 109 12.61 5.63 11.40
CA LEU A 109 13.20 4.31 11.61
C LEU A 109 14.12 3.93 10.43
N TYR A 110 13.71 4.22 9.20
CA TYR A 110 14.54 4.03 8.01
C TYR A 110 15.85 4.82 8.12
N ASN A 111 15.78 6.11 8.42
CA ASN A 111 16.95 6.97 8.57
C ASN A 111 17.89 6.50 9.69
N LYS A 112 17.34 6.11 10.85
CA LYS A 112 18.14 5.54 11.95
C LYS A 112 18.75 4.18 11.59
N GLY A 113 18.00 3.35 10.87
CA GLY A 113 18.45 2.03 10.44
C GLY A 113 19.66 2.09 9.51
N GLN A 114 19.79 3.14 8.69
CA GLN A 114 20.98 3.34 7.85
C GLN A 114 22.25 3.47 8.69
N THR A 115 22.24 4.25 9.78
CA THR A 115 23.39 4.37 10.69
C THR A 115 23.73 3.03 11.35
N VAL A 116 22.73 2.31 11.86
CA VAL A 116 22.92 0.97 12.46
C VAL A 116 23.52 -0.01 11.45
N GLY A 117 23.04 0.02 10.19
CA GLY A 117 23.57 -0.82 9.12
C GLY A 117 25.01 -0.48 8.75
N GLN A 118 25.38 0.79 8.74
CA GLN A 118 26.76 1.23 8.52
C GLN A 118 27.71 0.72 9.61
N GLU A 119 27.33 0.85 10.87
CA GLU A 119 28.10 0.35 12.01
C GLU A 119 28.31 -1.17 11.93
N TRP A 120 27.25 -1.92 11.62
CA TRP A 120 27.34 -3.36 11.41
C TRP A 120 28.26 -3.72 10.24
N GLY A 121 28.18 -2.99 9.11
CA GLY A 121 29.03 -3.18 7.94
C GLY A 121 30.52 -3.00 8.22
N MET A 122 30.90 -2.01 9.04
CA MET A 122 32.29 -1.83 9.50
C MET A 122 32.76 -3.01 10.37
N GLY A 123 31.87 -3.52 11.23
CA GLY A 123 32.13 -4.72 12.02
C GLY A 123 32.37 -5.96 11.15
N LEU A 124 31.58 -6.13 10.08
CA LEU A 124 31.78 -7.21 9.10
C LEU A 124 33.13 -7.11 8.39
N GLN A 125 33.54 -5.92 7.96
CA GLN A 125 34.86 -5.75 7.33
C GLN A 125 36.00 -6.18 8.27
N THR A 126 35.89 -5.79 9.55
CA THR A 126 36.86 -6.19 10.58
C THR A 126 36.85 -7.70 10.80
N MET A 127 35.66 -8.32 10.81
CA MET A 127 35.54 -9.77 10.89
C MET A 127 36.20 -10.46 9.69
N MET A 128 35.92 -10.03 8.46
CA MET A 128 36.49 -10.62 7.25
C MET A 128 38.02 -10.53 7.21
N MET A 129 38.61 -9.41 7.65
CA MET A 129 40.08 -9.26 7.72
C MET A 129 40.74 -10.34 8.58
N LYS A 130 40.08 -10.86 9.62
CA LYS A 130 40.62 -11.95 10.47
C LYS A 130 40.76 -13.28 9.72
N TYR A 131 39.99 -13.48 8.65
CA TYR A 131 39.96 -14.73 7.88
C TYR A 131 40.68 -14.62 6.53
N MET A 132 41.17 -13.42 6.17
CA MET A 132 42.03 -13.21 4.99
C MET A 132 43.54 -13.25 5.31
N GLN A 133 43.88 -13.49 6.57
CA GLN A 133 45.22 -13.86 7.03
C GLN A 133 45.33 -15.38 7.13
#